data_AF-A0A918GE88-F1
#
_entry.id   AF-A0A918GE88-F1
#
_cell.length_a   1.000
_cell.length_b   1.000
_cell.length_c   1.000
_cell.angle_alpha   90.00
_cell.angle_beta   90.00
_cell.angle_gamma   90.00
#
_symmetry.space_group_name_H-M   'P 1'
#
loop_
_entity.id
_entity.type
_entity.pdbx_description
1 polymer ?
#
loop_
_entity_poly.entity_id
_entity_poly.type
_entity_poly.pdbx_seq_one_letter_code
_entity_poly.pdbx_strand_id
1 'polypeptide(L)'
;MAIDDLPRRFATVAAYNSAYPECALPMDVTVRNSQRAYHAAMVGVADDVTGTNASLTIEFLPGGAPAPGEADRVGTVVATHWGRGPLIVLAEDVSLRAAWKAVTAQFPTQLSQVCSLVMPLPRSVPVD
;
A
#
# COMPACT_ATOMS: atom_id res chain seq x y z
N MET A 1 -15.28 7.41 20.58
CA MET A 1 -15.04 6.26 19.68
C MET A 1 -15.47 6.74 18.30
N ALA A 2 -14.52 7.27 17.52
CA ALA A 2 -14.84 7.88 16.23
C ALA A 2 -15.02 6.77 15.20
N ILE A 3 -16.06 6.90 14.39
CA ILE A 3 -16.51 5.93 13.38
C ILE A 3 -15.86 6.25 12.02
N ASP A 4 -14.65 6.83 12.05
CA ASP A 4 -13.90 7.29 10.87
C ASP A 4 -12.67 6.40 10.56
N ASP A 5 -12.42 5.34 11.33
CA ASP A 5 -11.16 4.57 11.32
C ASP A 5 -11.14 3.36 10.37
N LEU A 6 -12.14 3.20 9.50
CA LEU A 6 -12.09 2.14 8.48
C LEU A 6 -11.19 2.59 7.32
N PRO A 7 -10.23 1.77 6.87
CA PRO A 7 -9.35 2.14 5.78
C PRO A 7 -10.17 2.43 4.51
N ARG A 8 -9.86 3.55 3.85
CA ARG A 8 -10.61 4.01 2.67
C ARG A 8 -10.51 2.97 1.56
N ARG A 9 -11.67 2.56 1.02
CA ARG A 9 -11.76 1.49 0.02
C ARG A 9 -12.27 2.00 -1.32
N PHE A 10 -11.64 1.54 -2.39
CA PHE A 10 -12.06 1.81 -3.77
C PHE A 10 -12.43 0.51 -4.46
N ALA A 11 -13.57 0.50 -5.16
CA ALA A 11 -14.03 -0.70 -5.86
C ALA A 11 -13.14 -1.06 -7.07
N THR A 12 -12.55 -0.06 -7.73
CA THR A 12 -11.76 -0.23 -8.95
C THR A 12 -10.49 0.60 -8.90
N VAL A 13 -9.49 0.19 -9.69
CA VAL A 13 -8.23 0.94 -9.87
C VAL A 13 -8.51 2.33 -10.47
N ALA A 14 -9.45 2.42 -11.41
CA ALA A 14 -9.85 3.71 -12.00
C ALA A 14 -10.42 4.68 -10.97
N ALA A 15 -11.26 4.19 -10.04
CA ALA A 15 -11.80 5.03 -8.97
C ALA A 15 -10.71 5.52 -8.01
N TYR A 16 -9.75 4.66 -7.67
CA TYR A 16 -8.58 5.05 -6.87
C TYR A 16 -7.71 6.07 -7.59
N ASN A 17 -7.30 5.81 -8.84
CA ASN A 17 -6.43 6.70 -9.60
C ASN A 17 -7.07 8.08 -9.87
N SER A 18 -8.39 8.14 -9.99
CA SER A 18 -9.12 9.41 -10.08
C SER A 18 -9.01 10.24 -8.80
N ALA A 19 -9.03 9.59 -7.63
CA ALA A 19 -8.89 10.24 -6.33
C ALA A 19 -7.43 10.53 -5.95
N TYR A 20 -6.48 9.73 -6.45
CA TYR A 20 -5.04 9.80 -6.14
C TYR A 20 -4.20 9.88 -7.43
N PRO A 21 -4.29 10.95 -8.22
CA PRO A 21 -3.60 11.05 -9.51
C PRO A 21 -2.08 11.00 -9.38
N GLU A 22 -1.51 11.63 -8.35
CA GLU A 22 -0.07 11.67 -8.08
C GLU A 22 0.51 10.33 -7.58
N CYS A 23 -0.36 9.43 -7.12
CA CYS A 23 0.00 8.11 -6.59
C CYS A 23 -0.69 6.98 -7.37
N ALA A 24 -0.91 7.17 -8.67
CA ALA A 24 -1.68 6.23 -9.47
C ALA A 24 -1.06 4.82 -9.47
N LEU A 25 -1.91 3.80 -9.30
CA LEU A 25 -1.56 2.42 -9.57
C LEU A 25 -1.54 2.20 -11.09
N PRO A 26 -0.44 1.72 -11.69
CA PRO A 26 -0.39 1.51 -13.13
C PRO A 26 -1.46 0.52 -13.61
N MET A 27 -2.18 0.92 -14.65
CA MET A 27 -3.16 0.06 -15.32
C MET A 27 -2.48 -1.02 -16.17
N ASP A 28 -1.29 -0.73 -16.70
CA ASP A 28 -0.48 -1.69 -17.43
C ASP A 28 0.13 -2.73 -16.48
N VAL A 29 -0.10 -4.02 -16.78
CA VAL A 29 0.34 -5.14 -15.94
C VAL A 29 1.86 -5.28 -15.91
N THR A 30 2.55 -4.99 -17.01
CA THR A 30 4.01 -5.09 -17.10
C THR A 30 4.66 -4.01 -16.26
N VAL A 31 4.17 -2.77 -16.37
CA VAL A 31 4.64 -1.64 -15.56
C VAL A 31 4.34 -1.88 -14.08
N ARG A 32 3.17 -2.44 -13.75
CA ARG A 32 2.84 -2.75 -12.36
C ARG A 32 3.74 -3.86 -11.79
N ASN A 33 3.94 -4.95 -12.54
CA ASN A 33 4.75 -6.08 -12.09
C ASN A 33 6.25 -5.75 -11.95
N SER A 34 6.73 -4.65 -12.57
CA SER A 34 8.08 -4.16 -12.35
C SER A 34 8.23 -3.31 -11.07
N GLN A 35 7.11 -2.88 -10.46
CA GLN A 35 7.14 -2.13 -9.21
C GLN A 35 7.41 -3.07 -8.03
N ARG A 36 8.21 -2.57 -7.08
CA ARG A 36 8.53 -3.31 -5.87
C ARG A 36 7.37 -3.27 -4.88
N ALA A 37 6.62 -4.38 -4.83
CA ALA A 37 5.52 -4.62 -3.91
C ALA A 37 5.89 -5.64 -2.83
N TYR A 38 5.04 -5.80 -1.81
CA TYR A 38 5.17 -6.83 -0.79
C TYR A 38 4.01 -7.85 -0.87
N HIS A 39 4.36 -9.13 -0.82
CA HIS A 39 3.43 -10.23 -0.63
C HIS A 39 4.11 -11.30 0.24
N ALA A 40 3.43 -11.79 1.28
CA ALA A 40 4.02 -12.75 2.21
C ALA A 40 4.24 -14.11 1.52
N ALA A 41 5.50 -14.57 1.46
CA ALA A 41 5.91 -15.88 0.94
C ALA A 41 5.32 -16.29 -0.43
N MET A 42 5.09 -15.33 -1.33
CA MET A 42 4.38 -15.53 -2.62
C MET A 42 2.90 -15.96 -2.49
N VAL A 43 2.38 -16.08 -1.26
CA VAL A 43 0.98 -16.44 -0.97
C VAL A 43 0.12 -15.18 -0.81
N GLY A 44 0.72 -14.05 -0.42
CA GLY A 44 0.03 -12.78 -0.17
C GLY A 44 -0.33 -12.57 1.30
N VAL A 45 -0.83 -11.38 1.61
CA VAL A 45 -1.27 -10.97 2.94
C VAL A 45 -2.76 -11.26 3.08
N ALA A 46 -3.16 -11.95 4.14
CA ALA A 46 -4.56 -12.29 4.38
C ALA A 46 -5.37 -11.05 4.82
N ASP A 47 -6.52 -10.83 4.18
CA ASP A 47 -7.46 -9.77 4.54
C ASP A 47 -8.35 -10.14 5.74
N ASP A 48 -7.83 -9.87 6.94
CA ASP A 48 -8.55 -9.95 8.21
C ASP A 48 -9.22 -8.62 8.63
N VAL A 49 -9.09 -7.56 7.82
CA VAL A 49 -9.63 -6.22 8.13
C VAL A 49 -11.01 -6.02 7.50
N THR A 50 -11.19 -6.42 6.24
CA THR A 50 -12.49 -6.27 5.54
C THR A 50 -13.31 -7.56 5.52
N GLY A 51 -12.78 -8.63 6.13
CA GLY A 51 -13.48 -9.91 6.31
C GLY A 51 -13.60 -10.75 5.04
N THR A 52 -12.87 -10.40 3.97
CA THR A 52 -12.91 -11.19 2.71
C THR A 52 -11.99 -12.41 2.73
N ASN A 53 -11.01 -12.45 3.65
CA ASN A 53 -9.93 -13.44 3.66
C ASN A 53 -9.19 -13.56 2.31
N ALA A 54 -9.26 -12.53 1.47
CA ALA A 54 -8.55 -12.50 0.21
C ALA A 54 -7.04 -12.46 0.46
N SER A 55 -6.28 -13.02 -0.49
CA SER A 55 -4.84 -12.85 -0.57
C SER A 55 -4.52 -11.53 -1.26
N LEU A 56 -3.79 -10.66 -0.56
CA LEU A 56 -3.51 -9.29 -0.99
C LEU A 56 -2.02 -9.06 -1.24
N THR A 57 -1.76 -8.16 -2.17
CA THR A 57 -0.46 -7.53 -2.41
C THR A 57 -0.48 -6.15 -1.79
N ILE A 58 0.60 -5.80 -1.07
CA ILE A 58 0.81 -4.45 -0.55
C ILE A 58 1.64 -3.68 -1.59
N GLU A 59 1.00 -2.70 -2.22
CA GLU A 59 1.58 -1.82 -3.20
C GLU A 59 2.07 -0.54 -2.52
N PHE A 60 3.21 -0.02 -2.99
CA PHE A 60 3.82 1.23 -2.53
C PHE A 60 3.78 2.21 -3.69
N LEU A 61 2.95 3.25 -3.62
CA LEU A 61 2.67 4.14 -4.74
C LEU A 61 3.13 5.56 -4.41
N PRO A 62 3.72 6.30 -5.37
CA PRO A 62 3.97 5.91 -6.75
C PRO A 62 5.26 5.08 -6.93
N GLY A 63 5.23 4.17 -7.91
CA GLY A 63 6.44 3.56 -8.48
C GLY A 63 7.10 2.44 -7.67
N GLY A 64 6.40 1.82 -6.71
CA GLY A 64 6.94 0.78 -5.85
C GLY A 64 7.84 1.30 -4.72
N ALA A 65 8.18 0.40 -3.80
CA ALA A 65 9.09 0.71 -2.70
C ALA A 65 10.51 1.03 -3.22
N PRO A 66 11.14 2.13 -2.78
CA PRO A 66 12.48 2.48 -3.23
C PRO A 66 13.52 1.39 -2.98
N ALA A 67 14.37 1.11 -3.96
CA ALA A 67 15.51 0.23 -3.82
C ALA A 67 16.63 0.87 -2.96
N PRO A 68 17.62 0.09 -2.48
CA PRO A 68 18.84 0.66 -1.91
C PRO A 68 19.53 1.59 -2.92
N GLY A 69 19.82 2.83 -2.52
CA GLY A 69 20.47 3.84 -3.37
C GLY A 69 19.54 4.70 -4.21
N GLU A 70 18.26 4.35 -4.36
CA GLU A 70 17.27 5.26 -4.94
C GLU A 70 16.95 6.41 -3.99
N ALA A 71 16.44 7.53 -4.51
CA ALA A 71 15.84 8.56 -3.68
C ALA A 71 14.60 8.00 -2.96
N ASP A 72 14.33 8.49 -1.75
CA ASP A 72 13.05 8.21 -1.10
C ASP A 72 11.91 8.94 -1.83
N ARG A 73 10.70 8.43 -1.66
CA ARG A 73 9.47 8.97 -2.22
C ARG A 73 8.42 9.02 -1.12
N VAL A 74 7.66 10.10 -1.10
CA VAL A 74 6.44 10.22 -0.29
C VAL A 74 5.28 9.69 -1.12
N GLY A 75 4.38 8.92 -0.50
CA GLY A 75 3.18 8.47 -1.19
C GLY A 75 2.27 7.60 -0.34
N THR A 76 1.54 6.72 -1.00
CA THR A 76 0.43 5.96 -0.43
C THR A 76 0.75 4.47 -0.44
N VAL A 77 0.48 3.80 0.68
CA VAL A 77 0.52 2.34 0.79
C VAL A 77 -0.89 1.81 0.65
N VAL A 78 -1.10 0.90 -0.31
CA VAL A 78 -2.42 0.30 -0.56
C VAL A 78 -2.33 -1.22 -0.60
N ALA A 79 -3.41 -1.90 -0.21
CA ALA A 79 -3.58 -3.32 -0.45
C ALA A 79 -4.48 -3.56 -1.66
N THR A 80 -4.11 -4.52 -2.50
CA THR A 80 -4.84 -4.88 -3.72
C THR A 80 -4.90 -6.40 -3.88
N HIS A 81 -5.82 -6.90 -4.70
CA HIS A 81 -5.81 -8.31 -5.09
C HIS A 81 -4.93 -8.47 -6.33
N TRP A 82 -3.61 -8.63 -6.13
CA TRP A 82 -2.61 -8.78 -7.21
C TRP A 82 -2.67 -7.64 -8.23
N GLY A 83 -2.76 -6.40 -7.74
CA GLY A 83 -2.84 -5.19 -8.54
C GLY A 83 -4.22 -4.90 -9.14
N ARG A 84 -5.26 -5.64 -8.71
CA ARG A 84 -6.65 -5.42 -9.11
C ARG A 84 -7.46 -4.87 -7.95
N GLY A 85 -8.56 -4.20 -8.28
CA GLY A 85 -9.56 -3.80 -7.30
C GLY A 85 -10.20 -5.03 -6.62
N PRO A 86 -10.73 -4.87 -5.40
CA PRO A 86 -10.81 -3.65 -4.60
C PRO A 86 -9.42 -3.19 -4.06
N LEU A 87 -9.27 -1.88 -3.85
CA LEU A 87 -8.08 -1.28 -3.24
C LEU A 87 -8.42 -0.78 -1.84
N ILE A 88 -7.51 -0.97 -0.90
CA ILE A 88 -7.64 -0.53 0.50
C ILE A 88 -6.46 0.39 0.80
N VAL A 89 -6.72 1.65 1.15
CA VAL A 89 -5.68 2.62 1.54
C VAL A 89 -5.27 2.36 3.00
N LEU A 90 -3.99 2.08 3.22
CA LEU A 90 -3.45 1.73 4.54
C LEU A 90 -2.73 2.90 5.21
N ALA A 91 -2.02 3.71 4.43
CA ALA A 91 -1.34 4.92 4.86
C ALA A 91 -1.18 5.89 3.69
N GLU A 92 -1.28 7.18 3.97
CA GLU A 92 -1.16 8.28 3.01
C GLU A 92 -0.02 9.21 3.44
N ASP A 93 0.65 9.83 2.47
CA ASP A 93 1.74 10.79 2.66
C ASP A 93 2.91 10.29 3.50
N VAL A 94 3.26 9.00 3.40
CA VAL A 94 4.37 8.40 4.15
C VAL A 94 5.61 8.19 3.29
N SER A 95 6.78 8.17 3.93
CA SER A 95 8.01 7.68 3.30
C SER A 95 7.83 6.22 2.87
N LEU A 96 7.89 5.96 1.56
CA LEU A 96 7.76 4.61 1.01
C LEU A 96 8.92 3.72 1.43
N ARG A 97 10.12 4.27 1.64
CA ARG A 97 11.26 3.53 2.20
C ARG A 97 11.00 3.12 3.65
N ALA A 98 10.48 4.03 4.48
CA ALA A 98 10.16 3.73 5.87
C ALA A 98 9.07 2.66 5.96
N ALA A 99 8.01 2.79 5.16
CA ALA A 99 6.94 1.80 5.07
C ALA A 99 7.46 0.42 4.63
N TRP A 100 8.28 0.37 3.57
CA TRP A 100 8.91 -0.87 3.14
C TRP A 100 9.74 -1.52 4.24
N LYS A 101 10.57 -0.72 4.94
CA LYS A 101 11.40 -1.20 6.04
C LYS A 101 10.54 -1.74 7.19
N ALA A 102 9.47 -1.05 7.56
CA ALA A 102 8.57 -1.47 8.63
C ALA A 102 7.91 -2.82 8.32
N VAL A 103 7.36 -2.96 7.11
CA VAL A 103 6.71 -4.21 6.67
C VAL A 103 7.71 -5.36 6.59
N THR A 104 8.84 -5.15 5.90
CA THR A 104 9.82 -6.22 5.68
C THR A 104 10.63 -6.60 6.92
N ALA A 105 10.70 -5.75 7.94
CA ALA A 105 11.33 -6.10 9.21
C ALA A 105 10.54 -7.16 9.99
N GLN A 106 9.23 -7.27 9.76
CA GLN A 106 8.35 -8.15 10.53
C GLN A 106 7.68 -9.25 9.69
N PHE A 107 7.75 -9.16 8.36
CA PHE A 107 7.14 -10.12 7.43
C PHE A 107 5.67 -10.44 7.77
N PRO A 108 4.78 -9.43 7.88
CA PRO A 108 3.40 -9.63 8.29
C PRO A 108 2.65 -10.50 7.28
N THR A 109 1.84 -11.42 7.79
CA THR A 109 0.98 -12.30 6.98
C THR A 109 -0.49 -11.88 7.01
N GLN A 110 -0.85 -10.94 7.88
CA GLN A 110 -2.21 -10.43 8.06
C GLN A 110 -2.27 -8.92 7.78
N LEU A 111 -3.37 -8.45 7.20
CA LEU A 111 -3.54 -7.06 6.80
C LEU A 111 -3.57 -6.13 8.03
N SER A 112 -4.19 -6.55 9.12
CA SER A 112 -4.19 -5.81 10.40
C SER A 112 -2.78 -5.53 10.92
N GLN A 113 -1.85 -6.47 10.72
CA GLN A 113 -0.43 -6.29 11.06
C GLN A 113 0.24 -5.29 10.13
N VAL A 114 -0.06 -5.31 8.83
CA VAL A 114 0.46 -4.28 7.91
C VAL A 114 -0.03 -2.90 8.35
N CYS A 115 -1.32 -2.75 8.66
CA CYS A 115 -1.89 -1.49 9.16
C CYS A 115 -1.16 -0.97 10.41
N SER A 116 -0.94 -1.82 11.42
CA SER A 116 -0.27 -1.41 12.66
C SER A 116 1.20 -0.98 12.45
N LEU A 117 1.83 -1.41 11.35
CA LEU A 117 3.19 -1.04 10.99
C LEU A 117 3.29 0.26 10.20
N VAL A 118 2.30 0.56 9.36
CA VAL A 118 2.34 1.72 8.46
C VAL A 118 1.57 2.94 8.98
N MET A 119 0.50 2.74 9.75
CA MET A 119 -0.29 3.85 10.31
C MET A 119 0.48 4.77 11.26
N PRO A 120 1.41 4.28 12.11
CA PRO A 120 2.17 5.17 13.01
C PRO A 120 3.27 5.97 12.31
N LEU A 121 3.53 5.72 11.02
CA LEU A 121 4.56 6.45 10.29
C LEU A 121 4.18 7.93 10.18
N PRO A 122 5.13 8.84 10.39
CA PRO A 122 4.84 10.26 10.28
C PRO A 122 4.40 10.58 8.87
N ARG A 123 3.31 11.34 8.75
CA ARG A 123 2.98 12.00 7.49
C ARG A 123 4.08 12.98 7.17
N SER A 124 4.60 12.89 5.95
CA SER A 124 5.64 13.76 5.46
C SER A 124 5.04 15.15 5.30
N VAL A 125 5.72 16.14 5.89
CA VAL A 125 5.35 17.53 5.67
C VAL A 125 5.80 17.88 4.25
N PRO A 126 4.95 18.50 3.41
CA PRO A 126 5.41 19.03 2.13
C PRO A 126 6.61 19.95 2.37
N VAL A 127 7.71 19.69 1.68
CA VAL A 127 8.79 20.66 1.56
C VAL A 127 8.37 21.59 0.43
N ASP A 128 7.97 22.81 0.79
CA ASP A 128 7.70 23.91 -0.14
C ASP A 128 8.93 24.27 -1.00
#